data_AF-A0A6B3NY73-F1
#
_entry.id   AF-A0A6B3NY73-F1
#
_cell.length_a   1.000
_cell.length_b   1.000
_cell.length_c   1.000
_cell.angle_alpha   90.00
_cell.angle_beta   90.00
_cell.angle_gamma   90.00
#
_symmetry.space_group_name_H-M   'P 1'
#
loop_
_entity.id
_entity.type
_entity.pdbx_description
1 polymer ?
#
loop_
_entity_poly.entity_id
_entity_poly.type
_entity_poly.pdbx_seq_one_letter_code
_entity_poly.pdbx_strand_id
1 'polypeptide(L)' 'MNTDIALWKVVINLPESLKKELLNYAEYLREKYPNNQQFTEKIETVKGYGSWANQIIMSDDFDEPLEDLAEYISTMNNE' A
#
# COMPACT_ATOMS: atom_id res chain seq x y z
N MET A 1 -5.10 -29.84 3.15
CA MET A 1 -3.74 -30.43 3.22
C MET A 1 -2.95 -29.60 4.22
N ASN A 2 -2.21 -30.22 5.14
CA ASN A 2 -1.41 -29.48 6.12
C ASN A 2 -0.12 -29.00 5.44
N THR A 3 0.06 -27.69 5.34
CA THR A 3 1.19 -27.02 4.68
C THR A 3 2.52 -27.35 5.33
N ASP A 4 2.52 -27.58 6.64
CA ASP A 4 3.72 -27.93 7.40
C ASP A 4 4.27 -29.28 6.93
N ILE A 5 3.39 -30.27 6.76
CA ILE A 5 3.76 -31.61 6.29
C ILE A 5 4.34 -31.56 4.86
N ALA A 6 3.80 -30.70 4.00
CA ALA A 6 4.30 -30.51 2.65
C ALA A 6 5.69 -29.84 2.66
N LEU A 7 5.89 -28.81 3.49
CA LEU A 7 7.18 -28.15 3.66
C LEU A 7 8.25 -29.11 4.14
N TRP A 8 7.94 -29.93 5.16
CA TRP A 8 8.89 -30.92 5.69
C TRP A 8 9.35 -31.91 4.64
N LYS A 9 8.45 -32.42 3.80
CA LYS A 9 8.82 -33.33 2.70
C LYS A 9 9.75 -32.69 1.68
N VAL A 10 9.54 -31.41 1.38
CA VAL A 10 10.40 -30.66 0.46
C VAL A 10 11.78 -30.46 1.08
N VAL A 11 11.86 -30.01 2.33
CA VAL A 11 13.13 -29.77 3.04
C VAL A 11 13.98 -31.04 3.15
N ILE A 12 13.37 -32.20 3.39
CA ILE A 12 14.10 -33.47 3.55
C ILE A 12 14.78 -33.89 2.22
N ASN A 13 14.14 -33.64 1.08
CA ASN A 13 14.65 -34.02 -0.23
C ASN A 13 15.62 -33.00 -0.86
N LEU A 14 15.84 -31.85 -0.21
CA LEU A 14 16.68 -30.78 -0.76
C LEU A 14 18.19 -30.98 -0.45
N PRO A 15 19.09 -30.65 -1.40
CA PRO A 15 20.52 -30.51 -1.16
C PRO A 15 20.83 -29.43 -0.11
N GLU A 16 21.98 -29.55 0.55
CA GLU A 16 22.36 -28.68 1.67
C GLU A 16 22.53 -27.20 1.27
N SER A 17 22.93 -26.91 0.03
CA SER A 17 22.98 -25.56 -0.53
C SER A 17 21.60 -24.89 -0.55
N LEU A 18 20.59 -25.60 -1.05
CA LEU A 18 19.22 -25.09 -1.15
C LEU A 18 18.55 -24.97 0.22
N LYS A 19 18.94 -25.79 1.21
CA LYS A 19 18.47 -25.63 2.60
C LYS A 19 18.92 -24.29 3.19
N LYS A 20 20.14 -23.84 2.88
CA LYS A 20 20.65 -22.53 3.32
C LYS A 20 19.89 -21.38 2.66
N GLU A 21 19.62 -21.47 1.37
CA GLU A 21 18.81 -20.46 0.67
C GLU A 21 17.38 -20.40 1.20
N LEU A 22 16.77 -21.55 1.47
CA LEU A 22 15.42 -21.63 2.04
C LEU A 22 15.39 -21.05 3.46
N LEU A 23 16.42 -21.31 4.26
CA LEU A 23 16.57 -20.69 5.59
C LEU A 23 16.66 -19.17 5.47
N ASN A 24 17.54 -18.65 4.60
CA ASN A 24 17.70 -17.21 4.38
C ASN A 24 16.37 -16.57 3.94
N TYR A 25 15.63 -17.24 3.06
CA TYR A 25 14.32 -16.75 2.62
C TYR A 25 13.27 -16.78 3.74
N ALA A 26 13.27 -17.82 4.58
CA ALA A 26 12.40 -17.88 5.74
C ALA A 26 12.71 -16.76 6.76
N GLU A 27 13.99 -16.44 6.97
CA GLU A 27 14.40 -15.31 7.80
C GLU A 27 13.98 -13.98 7.20
N TYR A 28 14.15 -13.79 5.89
CA TYR A 28 13.66 -12.62 5.16
C TYR A 28 12.15 -12.45 5.32
N LEU A 29 11.37 -13.53 5.20
CA LEU A 29 9.92 -13.46 5.38
C LEU A 29 9.54 -13.08 6.81
N ARG A 30 10.26 -13.60 7.82
CA ARG A 30 10.06 -13.26 9.23
C ARG A 30 10.36 -11.78 9.50
N GLU A 31 11.42 -11.24 8.90
CA GLU A 31 11.82 -9.84 9.07
C GLU A 31 10.91 -8.88 8.28
N LYS A 32 10.47 -9.27 7.09
CA LYS A 32 9.60 -8.45 6.23
C LYS A 32 8.15 -8.39 6.71
N TYR A 33 7.68 -9.44 7.38
CA TYR A 33 6.31 -9.55 7.89
C TYR A 33 6.30 -9.82 9.40
N PRO A 34 6.84 -8.92 10.23
CA PRO A 34 6.95 -9.13 11.68
C PRO A 34 5.57 -9.17 12.37
N ASN A 35 4.53 -8.65 11.71
CA ASN A 35 3.17 -8.51 12.25
C ASN A 35 2.13 -9.29 11.42
N ASN A 36 2.27 -10.61 11.32
CA ASN A 36 1.23 -11.50 10.76
C ASN A 36 -0.06 -11.60 11.60
N GLN A 37 -0.41 -10.54 12.35
CA GLN A 37 -1.71 -10.37 13.01
C GLN A 37 -2.55 -9.24 12.41
N GLN A 38 -2.05 -8.54 11.39
CA GLN A 38 -2.85 -7.56 10.68
C GLN A 38 -2.66 -7.76 9.18
N PHE A 39 -3.39 -8.74 8.65
CA PHE A 39 -4.16 -8.49 7.42
C PHE A 39 -5.17 -7.37 7.75
N THR A 40 -4.69 -6.16 8.05
CA THR A 40 -5.47 -4.99 7.69
C THR A 40 -5.42 -5.03 6.18
N GLU A 41 -6.58 -5.29 5.58
CA GLU A 41 -6.84 -5.04 4.17
C GLU A 41 -5.99 -3.85 3.78
N LYS A 42 -4.98 -4.12 2.95
CA LYS A 42 -4.33 -3.06 2.22
C LYS A 42 -5.51 -2.53 1.41
N ILE A 43 -6.17 -1.48 1.91
CA ILE A 43 -7.16 -0.75 1.16
C ILE A 43 -6.37 -0.41 -0.09
N GLU A 44 -6.64 -1.14 -1.16
CA GLU A 44 -6.12 -0.84 -2.46
C GLU A 44 -6.72 0.53 -2.70
N THR A 45 -5.97 1.56 -2.35
CA THR A 45 -6.32 2.93 -2.68
C THR A 45 -6.43 2.83 -4.18
N VAL A 46 -7.65 2.85 -4.71
CA VAL A 46 -7.89 2.81 -6.15
C VAL A 46 -7.22 4.09 -6.64
N LYS A 47 -5.97 3.98 -7.07
CA LYS A 47 -5.19 5.09 -7.63
C LYS A 47 -5.40 5.01 -9.13
N GLY A 48 -6.62 5.28 -9.55
CA GLY A 48 -7.03 5.37 -10.95
C GLY A 48 -7.40 6.81 -11.31
N TYR A 49 -7.37 7.12 -12.60
CA TYR A 49 -7.99 8.35 -13.11
C TYR A 49 -9.47 8.40 -12.69
N GLY A 50 -9.93 9.54 -12.19
CA GLY A 50 -11.33 9.71 -11.76
C GLY A 50 -11.71 9.06 -10.43
N SER A 51 -10.75 8.58 -9.63
CA SER A 51 -11.06 7.98 -8.31
C SER A 51 -11.68 8.97 -7.30
N TRP A 52 -11.55 10.27 -7.60
CA TRP A 52 -12.12 11.38 -6.83
C TRP A 52 -13.32 12.01 -7.55
N ALA A 53 -13.80 11.41 -8.64
CA ALA A 53 -14.98 11.89 -9.35
C ALA A 53 -16.16 11.91 -8.37
N ASN A 54 -16.94 12.98 -8.40
CA ASN A 54 -18.09 13.20 -7.51
C ASN A 54 -17.76 13.39 -6.02
N GLN A 55 -16.48 13.39 -5.63
CA GLN A 55 -16.02 13.70 -4.27
C GLN A 55 -15.48 15.13 -4.14
N ILE A 56 -15.12 15.75 -5.27
CA ILE A 56 -14.68 17.14 -5.36
C ILE A 56 -15.81 17.95 -5.98
N ILE A 57 -16.20 19.04 -5.32
CA ILE A 57 -17.13 20.04 -5.85
C ILE A 57 -16.27 21.18 -6.39
N MET A 58 -16.42 21.52 -7.65
CA MET A 58 -15.69 22.57 -8.36
C MET A 58 -16.72 23.47 -9.05
N SER A 59 -16.46 24.78 -9.07
CA SER A 59 -17.16 25.76 -9.89
C SER A 59 -17.00 25.44 -11.38
N ASP A 60 -17.94 25.90 -12.20
CA ASP A 60 -17.85 25.75 -13.67
C ASP A 60 -16.65 26.54 -14.24
N ASP A 61 -16.20 27.58 -13.51
CA ASP A 61 -14.98 28.33 -13.78
C ASP A 61 -13.88 27.92 -12.79
N PHE A 62 -12.76 27.42 -13.31
CA PHE A 62 -11.62 26.97 -12.49
C PHE A 62 -10.85 28.14 -11.87
N ASP A 63 -10.87 29.30 -12.52
CA ASP A 63 -10.15 30.48 -12.04
C ASP A 63 -10.92 31.21 -10.93
N GLU A 64 -12.18 30.81 -10.68
CA GLU A 64 -12.96 31.32 -9.56
C GLU A 64 -12.46 30.71 -8.24
N PRO A 65 -12.06 31.54 -7.26
CA PRO A 65 -11.60 31.04 -5.98
C PRO A 65 -12.76 30.41 -5.20
N LEU A 66 -12.50 29.28 -4.55
CA LEU A 66 -13.45 28.71 -3.58
C LEU A 66 -13.75 29.74 -2.49
N GLU A 67 -14.99 29.80 -2.01
CA GLU A 67 -15.44 30.78 -1.00
C GLU A 67 -14.52 30.80 0.23
N ASP A 68 -14.12 29.61 0.71
CA ASP A 68 -13.18 29.44 1.84
C ASP A 68 -11.75 29.93 1.55
N LEU A 69 -11.37 30.05 0.28
CA LEU A 69 -10.04 30.41 -0.20
C LEU A 69 -10.02 31.83 -0.83
N ALA A 70 -11.18 32.44 -1.02
CA ALA A 70 -11.35 33.74 -1.68
C ALA A 70 -10.67 34.87 -0.89
N GLU A 71 -10.76 34.83 0.45
CA GLU A 71 -10.11 35.81 1.32
C GLU A 71 -8.57 35.69 1.23
N TYR A 72 -8.05 34.47 1.22
CA TYR A 72 -6.61 34.22 1.08
C TYR A 72 -6.06 34.72 -0.28
N ILE A 73 -6.73 34.39 -1.39
CA ILE A 73 -6.36 34.86 -2.73
C ILE A 73 -6.44 36.39 -2.82
N SER A 74 -7.48 36.98 -2.23
CA SER A 74 -7.67 38.44 -2.24
C SER A 74 -6.61 39.19 -1.44
N THR A 75 -6.14 38.62 -0.32
CA THR A 75 -5.05 39.22 0.46
C THR A 75 -3.69 39.16 -0.25
N MET A 76 -3.46 38.16 -1.12
CA MET A 76 -2.24 38.08 -1.95
C MET A 76 -2.20 39.09 -3.11
N ASN A 77 -3.35 39.54 -3.61
CA ASN A 77 -3.43 40.46 -4.74
C ASN A 77 -3.42 41.95 -4.33
N ASN A 78 -3.36 42.25 -3.02
CA ASN A 78 -3.34 43.61 -2.46
C ASN A 78 -1.96 44.00 -1.87
N GLU A 79 -0.87 43.39 -2.37
CA GLU A 79 0.52 43.84 -2.15
C GLU A 79 1.13 44.44 -3.41
#